data_AF-A0A7Z9UP48-F1
#
_entry.id   AF-A0A7Z9UP48-F1
#
_cell.length_a   1.000
_cell.length_b   1.000
_cell.length_c   1.000
_cell.angle_alpha   90.00
_cell.angle_beta   90.00
_cell.angle_gamma   90.00
#
_symmetry.space_group_name_H-M   'P 1'
#
loop_
_entity.id
_entity.type
_entity.pdbx_description
1 polymer ?
#
loop_
_entity_poly.entity_id
_entity_poly.type
_entity_poly.pdbx_seq_one_letter_code
_entity_poly.pdbx_strand_id
1 'polypeptide(L)'
;MKLPRQVLTRQFALLHDLLCVPVAWIGAYWFRFDFGTIPPAHLEACLAALPLLVVVQATVFYTYGLYRGVWRFASIPDLLRILKAVVVGVSIAALILFILTRLQGIPRTAFVMYGLFLVGSLSGPRFIYRWFNDRHLYQENSTRVLVIGAGRAGEMLVRDMLRDSTQGYLPVGFIDDHRGKTGMDIHGIRVLGRTRDIAMFVDQHDINTLLIAVPSATSKQMCRIVNSCEHTGLPVLTLPKLSEFLSGNTGLASLRSLDIGDLLGREPVELSWDTIGQGLIDKSVFISGGGGSIGSELCRQVARLAPKRLVVFENSEFNLYTIDRELRASFPELEIHSVLGDISDAAAVEQSMKRFQPDVIYHAAAYKHVPMLEGQIREAVRNNILGTVTMARAADAAGVGTFVMVSTDKAVNPTSVMGMTKRISEIWCQNTNSRSDTNFVTVRFGNVLNSAGSVVPLFRQQIESGGPVTVTHPEVERYFMTISEASQLIMQAGVLGSGGEIYVLDMGEPMLVQYLA
;
A
#
# COMPACT_ATOMS: atom_id res chain seq x y z
N MET A 1 39.34 12.76 -1.57
CA MET A 1 39.00 12.09 -0.30
C MET A 1 38.21 13.08 0.56
N LYS A 2 36.87 13.14 0.40
CA LYS A 2 36.01 14.07 1.17
C LYS A 2 35.75 13.45 2.54
N LEU A 3 36.31 14.04 3.60
CA LEU A 3 36.01 13.63 4.97
C LEU A 3 34.49 13.75 5.22
N PRO A 4 33.86 12.77 5.88
CA PRO A 4 32.42 12.78 6.11
C PRO A 4 32.01 14.04 6.90
N ARG A 5 30.98 14.76 6.44
CA ARG A 5 30.44 16.01 7.02
C ARG A 5 30.30 15.97 8.54
N GLN A 6 30.03 14.79 9.11
CA GLN A 6 29.89 14.53 10.54
C GLN A 6 31.18 14.73 11.37
N VAL A 7 32.36 14.53 10.77
CA VAL A 7 33.66 14.70 11.46
C VAL A 7 34.00 16.19 11.60
N LEU A 8 33.71 16.98 10.56
CA LEU A 8 33.87 18.44 10.56
C LEU A 8 32.98 19.13 11.61
N THR A 9 31.74 18.67 11.80
CA THR A 9 30.83 19.27 12.80
C THR A 9 31.27 18.98 14.24
N ARG A 10 31.85 17.80 14.52
CA ARG A 10 32.38 17.43 15.84
C ARG A 10 33.57 18.28 16.26
N GLN A 11 34.53 18.47 15.34
CA GLN A 11 35.71 19.27 15.58
C GLN A 11 35.35 20.75 15.78
N PHE A 12 34.41 21.27 14.99
CA PHE A 12 33.89 22.62 15.16
C PHE A 12 33.20 22.82 16.51
N ALA A 13 32.33 21.88 16.93
CA ALA A 13 31.65 21.95 18.23
C ALA A 13 32.64 21.87 19.41
N LEU A 14 33.66 21.01 19.31
CA LEU A 14 34.72 20.93 20.31
C LEU A 14 35.49 22.26 20.41
N LEU A 15 35.92 22.82 19.27
CA LEU A 15 36.65 24.07 19.23
C LEU A 15 35.82 25.24 19.80
N HIS A 16 34.55 25.32 19.40
CA HIS A 16 33.60 26.30 19.93
C HIS A 16 33.46 26.22 21.45
N ASP A 17 33.19 25.01 21.97
CA ASP A 17 32.95 24.82 23.41
C ASP A 17 34.22 25.09 24.23
N LEU A 18 35.41 24.77 23.69
CA LEU A 18 36.69 25.10 24.33
C LEU A 18 36.99 26.60 24.31
N LEU A 19 36.62 27.32 23.25
CA LEU A 19 36.77 28.79 23.17
C LEU A 19 35.77 29.51 24.10
N CYS A 20 34.61 28.91 24.37
CA CYS A 20 33.65 29.46 25.33
C CYS A 20 34.21 29.54 26.75
N VAL A 21 35.12 28.62 27.14
CA VAL A 21 35.71 28.56 28.49
C VAL A 21 36.47 29.86 28.85
N PRO A 22 37.51 30.29 28.11
CA PRO A 22 38.23 31.51 28.41
C PRO A 22 37.36 32.76 28.23
N VAL A 23 36.49 32.78 27.22
CA VAL A 23 35.58 33.91 26.98
C VAL A 23 34.62 34.12 28.15
N ALA A 24 34.00 33.05 28.66
CA ALA A 24 33.11 33.13 29.80
C ALA A 24 33.85 33.53 31.09
N TRP A 25 35.09 33.07 31.28
CA TRP A 25 35.89 33.40 32.47
C TRP A 25 36.32 34.87 32.50
N ILE A 26 36.85 35.37 31.38
CA ILE A 26 37.23 36.78 31.24
C ILE A 26 35.96 37.67 31.32
N GLY A 27 34.87 37.24 30.68
CA GLY A 27 33.58 37.92 30.77
C GLY A 27 33.03 38.00 32.20
N ALA A 28 33.19 36.93 32.99
CA ALA A 28 32.81 36.93 34.41
C ALA A 28 33.61 37.95 35.23
N TYR A 29 34.91 38.07 34.98
CA TYR A 29 35.75 39.09 35.63
C TYR A 29 35.36 40.49 35.20
N TRP A 30 35.19 40.71 33.90
CA TRP A 30 34.84 42.03 33.37
C TRP A 30 33.48 42.50 33.90
N PHE A 31 32.49 41.61 33.95
CA PHE A 31 31.20 41.88 34.59
C PHE A 31 31.33 42.15 36.09
N ARG A 32 32.17 41.40 36.80
CA ARG A 32 32.39 41.58 38.25
C ARG A 32 32.99 42.93 38.61
N PHE A 33 33.74 43.55 37.70
CA PHE A 33 34.32 44.89 37.87
C PHE A 33 33.55 45.95 37.09
N ASP A 34 32.23 45.76 36.92
CA ASP A 34 31.30 46.72 36.31
C ASP A 34 31.74 47.20 34.91
N PHE A 35 32.33 46.30 34.13
CA PHE A 35 32.93 46.56 32.81
C PHE A 35 34.09 47.58 32.81
N GLY A 36 34.63 47.90 33.98
CA GLY A 36 35.79 48.78 34.17
C GLY A 36 37.14 48.04 34.08
N THR A 37 38.20 48.72 34.53
CA THR A 37 39.56 48.18 34.56
C THR A 37 39.72 47.15 35.69
N ILE A 38 40.11 45.93 35.32
CA ILE A 38 40.39 44.86 36.28
C ILE A 38 41.71 45.20 37.01
N PRO A 39 41.75 45.26 38.35
CA PRO A 39 42.98 45.55 39.07
C PRO A 39 44.09 44.53 38.74
N PRO A 40 45.37 44.93 38.63
CA PRO A 40 46.46 44.07 38.15
C PRO A 40 46.57 42.72 38.90
N ALA A 41 46.45 42.73 40.23
CA ALA A 41 46.51 41.50 41.04
C ALA A 41 45.37 40.51 40.72
N HIS A 42 44.18 41.01 40.36
CA HIS A 42 43.05 40.17 39.95
C HIS A 42 43.18 39.69 38.51
N LEU A 43 43.80 40.50 37.64
CA LEU A 43 44.04 40.15 36.24
C LEU A 43 45.10 39.03 36.12
N GLU A 44 46.18 39.11 36.89
CA GLU A 44 47.20 38.06 36.95
C GLU A 44 46.61 36.74 37.43
N ALA A 45 45.82 36.76 38.51
CA ALA A 45 45.12 35.58 39.02
C ALA A 45 44.10 35.03 38.01
N CYS A 46 43.41 35.91 37.27
CA CYS A 46 42.48 35.53 36.21
C CYS A 46 43.18 34.75 35.09
N LEU A 47 44.30 35.29 34.57
CA LEU A 47 45.08 34.68 33.50
C LEU A 47 45.76 33.39 33.95
N ALA A 48 46.27 33.34 35.18
CA ALA A 48 46.90 32.14 35.74
C ALA A 48 45.90 30.97 35.91
N ALA A 49 44.61 31.26 36.12
CA ALA A 49 43.57 30.23 36.26
C ALA A 49 43.12 29.61 34.94
N LEU A 50 43.35 30.27 33.80
CA LEU A 50 42.84 29.84 32.48
C LEU A 50 43.28 28.44 32.04
N PRO A 51 44.57 28.06 32.12
CA PRO A 51 45.01 26.73 31.67
C PRO A 51 44.31 25.61 32.44
N LEU A 52 44.17 25.77 33.75
CA LEU A 52 43.46 24.82 34.61
C LEU A 52 41.98 24.73 34.25
N LEU A 53 41.31 25.87 34.08
CA LEU A 53 39.90 25.92 33.72
C LEU A 53 39.62 25.22 32.39
N VAL A 54 40.47 25.45 31.38
CA VAL A 54 40.35 24.80 30.06
C VAL A 54 40.51 23.29 30.20
N VAL A 55 41.54 22.81 30.92
CA VAL A 55 41.78 21.36 31.08
C VAL A 55 40.65 20.68 31.85
N VAL A 56 40.19 21.28 32.96
CA VAL A 56 39.10 20.74 33.78
C VAL A 56 37.80 20.68 32.97
N GLN A 57 37.42 21.78 32.32
CA GLN A 57 36.17 21.82 31.54
C GLN A 57 36.22 20.90 30.32
N ALA A 58 37.35 20.84 29.60
CA ALA A 58 37.52 19.92 28.48
C ALA A 58 37.28 18.46 28.92
N THR A 59 37.85 18.08 30.06
CA THR A 59 37.70 16.73 30.64
C THR A 59 36.25 16.46 31.04
N VAL A 60 35.58 17.42 31.69
CA VAL A 60 34.19 17.29 32.12
C VAL A 60 33.23 17.25 30.92
N PHE A 61 33.43 18.08 29.90
CA PHE A 61 32.60 18.07 28.69
C PHE A 61 32.73 16.74 27.92
N TYR A 62 33.95 16.18 27.88
CA TYR A 62 34.20 14.87 27.28
C TYR A 62 33.51 13.73 28.04
N THR A 63 33.64 13.70 29.38
CA THR A 63 33.05 12.64 30.23
C THR A 63 31.52 12.68 30.27
N TYR A 64 30.92 13.88 30.31
CA TYR A 64 29.47 14.06 30.21
C TYR A 64 28.93 13.86 28.79
N GLY A 65 29.81 13.61 27.81
CA GLY A 65 29.42 13.23 26.46
C GLY A 65 28.73 14.36 25.69
N LEU A 66 29.08 15.63 25.93
CA LEU A 66 28.49 16.79 25.24
C LEU A 66 28.70 16.75 23.72
N TYR A 67 29.62 15.90 23.25
CA TYR A 67 29.96 15.70 21.84
C TYR A 67 29.33 14.43 21.23
N ARG A 68 28.57 13.64 22.02
CA ARG A 68 27.82 12.47 21.53
C ARG A 68 26.48 12.92 20.92
N GLY A 69 26.47 13.17 19.61
CA GLY A 69 25.24 13.50 18.86
C GLY A 69 25.14 14.97 18.42
N VAL A 70 26.18 15.48 17.77
CA VAL A 70 26.39 16.91 17.47
C VAL A 70 25.15 17.62 16.91
N TRP A 71 24.62 18.52 17.74
CA TRP A 71 23.73 19.67 17.48
C TRP A 71 22.43 19.40 16.71
N ARG A 72 22.16 18.14 16.36
CA ARG A 72 20.95 17.69 15.67
C ARG A 72 19.80 17.33 16.63
N PHE A 73 20.11 17.16 17.92
CA PHE A 73 19.14 16.72 18.96
C PHE A 73 19.21 17.57 20.24
N ALA A 74 19.44 18.88 20.12
CA ALA A 74 19.37 19.79 21.25
C ALA A 74 17.94 19.79 21.84
N SER A 75 17.80 19.02 22.92
CA SER A 75 16.55 18.70 23.61
C SER A 75 16.67 19.09 25.09
N ILE A 76 15.57 19.09 25.84
CA ILE A 76 15.60 19.36 27.29
C ILE A 76 16.66 18.49 28.03
N PRO A 77 16.85 17.20 27.69
CA PRO A 77 17.95 16.38 28.22
C PRO A 77 19.36 16.94 27.96
N ASP A 78 19.59 17.59 26.82
CA ASP A 78 20.91 18.16 26.47
C ASP A 78 21.20 19.42 27.29
N LEU A 79 20.20 20.26 27.53
CA LEU A 79 20.33 21.39 28.46
C LEU A 79 20.68 20.92 29.87
N LEU A 80 20.05 19.83 30.34
CA LEU A 80 20.35 19.24 31.63
C LEU A 80 21.78 18.66 31.70
N ARG A 81 22.29 18.09 30.60
CA ARG A 81 23.69 17.63 30.51
C ARG A 81 24.67 18.79 30.56
N ILE A 82 24.42 19.87 29.81
CA ILE A 82 25.24 21.09 29.85
C ILE A 82 25.25 21.67 31.26
N LEU A 83 24.08 21.80 31.89
CA LEU A 83 23.98 22.34 33.25
C LEU A 83 24.77 21.48 34.25
N LYS A 84 24.62 20.15 34.22
CA LYS A 84 25.38 19.25 35.09
C LYS A 84 26.89 19.34 34.84
N ALA A 85 27.31 19.34 33.58
CA ALA A 85 28.72 19.44 33.21
C ALA A 85 29.34 20.76 33.67
N VAL A 86 28.65 21.89 33.50
CA VAL A 86 29.13 23.20 33.96
C VAL A 86 29.20 23.24 35.49
N VAL A 87 28.16 22.81 36.20
CA VAL A 87 28.17 22.80 37.68
C VAL A 87 29.32 21.95 38.23
N VAL A 88 29.51 20.76 37.68
CA VAL A 88 30.60 19.86 38.11
C VAL A 88 31.97 20.44 37.74
N GLY A 89 32.14 20.94 36.53
CA GLY A 89 33.40 21.54 36.07
C GLY A 89 33.80 22.77 36.85
N VAL A 90 32.85 23.68 37.12
CA VAL A 90 33.08 24.88 37.95
C VAL A 90 33.44 24.49 39.38
N SER A 91 32.74 23.50 39.96
CA SER A 91 33.00 23.05 41.33
C SER A 91 34.38 22.42 41.49
N ILE A 92 34.78 21.57 40.53
CA ILE A 92 36.11 20.95 40.50
C ILE A 92 37.20 22.01 40.33
N ALA A 93 37.02 22.94 39.38
CA ALA A 93 37.99 24.00 39.16
C ALA A 93 38.13 24.92 40.39
N ALA A 94 37.03 25.30 41.03
CA ALA A 94 37.03 26.09 42.25
C ALA A 94 37.73 25.37 43.41
N LEU A 95 37.50 24.06 43.57
CA LEU A 95 38.16 23.25 44.59
C LEU A 95 39.67 23.17 44.35
N ILE A 96 40.11 22.91 43.12
CA ILE A 96 41.54 22.83 42.78
C ILE A 96 42.21 24.19 43.01
N LEU A 97 41.61 25.29 42.55
CA LEU A 97 42.14 26.64 42.78
C LEU A 97 42.16 26.99 44.27
N PHE A 98 41.18 26.54 45.05
CA PHE A 98 41.19 26.72 46.50
C PHE A 98 42.36 25.97 47.17
N ILE A 99 42.65 24.74 46.75
CA ILE A 99 43.78 23.96 47.29
C ILE A 99 45.12 24.60 46.90
N LEU A 100 45.28 25.03 45.65
CA LEU A 100 46.55 25.54 45.13
C LEU A 100 46.87 26.97 45.59
N THR A 101 45.88 27.86 45.60
CA THR A 101 46.11 29.31 45.80
C THR A 101 45.24 29.91 46.90
N ARG A 102 44.44 29.10 47.61
CA ARG A 102 43.42 29.57 48.57
C ARG A 102 42.46 30.61 47.98
N LEU A 103 42.29 30.61 46.64
CA LEU A 103 41.52 31.62 45.90
C LEU A 103 42.02 33.06 46.10
N GLN A 104 43.30 33.26 46.43
CA GLN A 104 43.88 34.59 46.53
C GLN A 104 43.81 35.29 45.16
N GLY A 105 43.29 36.53 45.14
CA GLY A 105 43.11 37.28 43.90
C GLY A 105 41.92 36.84 43.04
N ILE A 106 41.10 35.86 43.46
CA ILE A 106 39.93 35.40 42.71
C ILE A 106 38.63 35.79 43.46
N PRO A 107 37.80 36.70 42.92
CA PRO A 107 36.50 36.99 43.50
C PRO A 107 35.61 35.74 43.51
N ARG A 108 35.06 35.34 44.66
CA ARG A 108 34.23 34.13 44.78
C ARG A 108 32.98 34.17 43.90
N THR A 109 32.42 35.36 43.71
CA THR A 109 31.29 35.61 42.82
C THR A 109 31.62 35.38 41.34
N ALA A 110 32.91 35.44 40.96
CA ALA A 110 33.35 35.20 39.58
C ALA A 110 33.05 33.75 39.14
N PHE A 111 33.09 32.77 40.04
CA PHE A 111 32.73 31.38 39.71
C PHE A 111 31.25 31.20 39.36
N VAL A 112 30.36 31.91 40.07
CA VAL A 112 28.91 31.86 39.80
C VAL A 112 28.62 32.55 38.47
N MET A 113 29.19 33.74 38.24
CA MET A 113 29.06 34.48 36.98
C MET A 113 29.64 33.70 35.80
N TYR A 114 30.78 33.05 36.00
CA TYR A 114 31.41 32.17 35.02
C TYR A 114 30.51 30.99 34.64
N GLY A 115 29.91 30.32 35.63
CA GLY A 115 28.96 29.23 35.36
C GLY A 115 27.76 29.69 34.53
N LEU A 116 27.18 30.85 34.86
CA LEU A 116 26.06 31.41 34.10
C LEU A 116 26.45 31.77 32.67
N PHE A 117 27.57 32.47 32.47
CA PHE A 117 28.05 32.82 31.14
C PHE A 117 28.39 31.59 30.30
N LEU A 118 28.99 30.56 30.91
CA LEU A 118 29.35 29.33 30.23
C LEU A 118 28.11 28.53 29.81
N VAL A 119 27.07 28.42 30.65
CA VAL A 119 25.79 27.80 30.24
C VAL A 119 25.17 28.57 29.08
N GLY A 120 25.16 29.90 29.14
CA GLY A 120 24.61 30.76 28.08
C GLY A 120 25.37 30.59 26.75
N SER A 121 26.70 30.66 26.77
CA SER A 121 27.54 30.55 25.58
C SER A 121 27.52 29.15 24.96
N LEU A 122 27.35 28.10 25.77
CA LEU A 122 27.23 26.73 25.27
C LEU A 122 25.82 26.44 24.72
N SER A 123 24.77 26.96 25.35
CA SER A 123 23.39 26.66 24.97
C SER A 123 22.89 27.54 23.83
N GLY A 124 23.22 28.83 23.83
CA GLY A 124 22.71 29.82 22.88
C GLY A 124 22.91 29.43 21.40
N PRO A 125 24.15 29.16 20.94
CA PRO A 125 24.42 28.76 19.57
C PRO A 125 23.71 27.46 19.15
N ARG A 126 23.55 26.50 20.08
CA ARG A 126 22.80 25.25 19.84
C ARG A 126 21.30 25.51 19.61
N PHE A 127 20.71 26.42 20.39
CA PHE A 127 19.31 26.85 20.23
C PHE A 127 19.10 27.67 18.96
N ILE A 128 20.02 28.60 18.66
CA ILE A 128 19.97 29.42 17.43
C ILE A 128 20.10 28.54 16.20
N TYR A 129 21.08 27.62 16.18
CA TYR A 129 21.24 26.65 15.09
C TYR A 129 19.97 25.83 14.85
N ARG A 130 19.29 25.39 15.91
CA ARG A 130 17.99 24.71 15.82
C ARG A 130 16.90 25.62 15.27
N TRP A 131 16.76 26.85 15.76
CA TRP A 131 15.72 27.78 15.32
C TRP A 131 15.80 28.05 13.80
N PHE A 132 17.01 28.16 13.26
CA PHE A 132 17.23 28.34 11.84
C PHE A 132 17.09 27.04 11.03
N ASN A 133 17.53 25.89 11.56
CA ASN A 133 17.43 24.61 10.86
C ASN A 133 16.04 23.95 10.93
N ASP A 134 15.24 24.17 11.99
CA ASP A 134 13.86 23.66 12.07
C ASP A 134 12.96 24.30 10.99
N ARG A 135 13.36 25.44 10.41
CA ARG A 135 12.71 26.03 9.21
C ARG A 135 13.22 25.47 7.87
N HIS A 136 14.41 24.86 7.84
CA HIS A 136 15.03 24.28 6.63
C HIS A 136 15.03 22.74 6.62
N LEU A 137 14.44 22.10 7.62
CA LEU A 137 14.28 20.64 7.74
C LEU A 137 12.95 20.11 7.18
N TYR A 138 12.20 20.94 6.45
CA TYR A 138 11.30 20.45 5.40
C TYR A 138 12.21 20.07 4.22
N GLN A 139 12.60 18.79 4.16
CA GLN A 139 13.57 18.26 3.20
C GLN A 139 13.23 18.72 1.76
N GLU A 140 14.20 19.25 1.03
CA GLU A 140 14.06 19.60 -0.40
C GLU A 140 13.65 18.41 -1.29
N ASN A 141 13.64 17.19 -0.77
CA ASN A 141 13.22 15.96 -1.47
C ASN A 141 12.02 15.23 -0.82
N SER A 142 11.35 15.81 0.17
CA SER A 142 10.15 15.18 0.74
C SER A 142 8.90 15.52 -0.08
N THR A 143 8.19 14.51 -0.56
CA THR A 143 6.86 14.61 -1.16
C THR A 143 5.86 15.09 -0.12
N ARG A 144 5.29 16.27 -0.33
CA ARG A 144 4.29 16.87 0.56
C ARG A 144 2.96 16.16 0.35
N VAL A 145 2.41 15.59 1.43
CA VAL A 145 1.21 14.76 1.36
C VAL A 145 0.03 15.35 2.13
N LEU A 146 -1.14 15.28 1.50
CA LEU A 146 -2.42 15.56 2.14
C LEU A 146 -3.11 14.23 2.45
N VAL A 147 -3.42 13.99 3.71
CA VAL A 147 -4.00 12.73 4.17
C VAL A 147 -5.51 12.85 4.28
N ILE A 148 -6.25 12.09 3.48
CA ILE A 148 -7.71 12.07 3.46
C ILE A 148 -8.17 10.96 4.40
N GLY A 149 -8.80 11.36 5.51
CA GLY A 149 -9.22 10.50 6.61
C GLY A 149 -8.44 10.76 7.88
N ALA A 150 -9.01 11.52 8.81
CA ALA A 150 -8.45 11.74 10.16
C ALA A 150 -8.94 10.65 11.14
N GLY A 151 -9.09 9.41 10.65
CA GLY A 151 -9.45 8.23 11.45
C GLY A 151 -8.22 7.52 12.01
N ARG A 152 -8.43 6.34 12.60
CA ARG A 152 -7.33 5.51 13.14
C ARG A 152 -6.27 5.18 12.08
N ALA A 153 -6.70 4.85 10.86
CA ALA A 153 -5.79 4.51 9.77
C ALA A 153 -4.91 5.70 9.34
N GLY A 154 -5.51 6.89 9.18
CA GLY A 154 -4.74 8.11 8.86
C GLY A 154 -3.84 8.57 9.99
N GLU A 155 -4.28 8.46 11.24
CA GLU A 155 -3.47 8.74 12.43
C GLU A 155 -2.24 7.83 12.49
N MET A 156 -2.41 6.51 12.26
CA MET A 156 -1.31 5.55 12.19
C MET A 156 -0.34 5.89 11.06
N LEU A 157 -0.85 6.20 9.86
CA LEU A 157 -0.04 6.52 8.70
C LEU A 157 0.85 7.76 8.95
N VAL A 158 0.27 8.84 9.49
CA VAL A 158 1.02 10.05 9.84
C VAL A 158 2.02 9.79 10.96
N ARG A 159 1.65 9.00 11.97
CA ARG A 159 2.59 8.62 13.04
C ARG A 159 3.80 7.87 12.48
N ASP A 160 3.60 7.00 11.50
CA ASP A 160 4.69 6.26 10.86
C ASP A 160 5.57 7.17 9.99
N MET A 161 4.96 8.11 9.24
CA MET A 161 5.71 9.15 8.49
C MET A 161 6.58 10.02 9.40
N LEU A 162 6.04 10.44 10.54
CA LEU A 162 6.76 11.28 11.50
C LEU A 162 7.87 10.51 12.23
N ARG A 163 7.71 9.18 12.40
CA ARG A 163 8.73 8.32 13.02
C ARG A 163 9.87 7.99 12.06
N ASP A 164 9.55 7.76 10.80
CA ASP A 164 10.53 7.36 9.77
C ASP A 164 10.56 8.36 8.60
N SER A 165 11.25 9.48 8.82
CA SER A 165 11.45 10.52 7.80
C SER A 165 12.35 10.09 6.62
N THR A 166 12.81 8.83 6.59
CA THR A 166 13.64 8.32 5.48
C THR A 166 12.80 7.92 4.26
N GLN A 167 11.48 7.74 4.44
CA GLN A 167 10.56 7.39 3.37
C GLN A 167 10.10 8.59 2.51
N GLY A 168 10.57 9.80 2.80
CA GLY A 168 10.38 10.96 1.94
C GLY A 168 8.95 11.52 1.88
N TYR A 169 8.03 11.07 2.73
CA TYR A 169 6.68 11.66 2.82
C TYR A 169 6.59 12.64 3.99
N LEU A 170 5.96 13.78 3.72
CA LEU A 170 5.79 14.87 4.68
C LEU A 170 4.32 15.23 4.82
N PRO A 171 3.66 14.83 5.93
CA PRO A 171 2.25 15.12 6.13
C PRO A 171 2.04 16.60 6.40
N VAL A 172 1.26 17.27 5.54
CA VAL A 172 0.98 18.71 5.64
C VAL A 172 -0.35 18.99 6.33
N GLY A 173 -1.34 18.12 6.13
CA GLY A 173 -2.68 18.29 6.70
C GLY A 173 -3.53 17.05 6.55
N PHE A 174 -4.60 17.01 7.35
CA PHE A 174 -5.67 16.05 7.21
C PHE A 174 -6.91 16.68 6.56
N ILE A 175 -7.66 15.86 5.82
CA ILE A 175 -9.00 16.18 5.34
C ILE A 175 -9.96 15.12 5.88
N ASP A 176 -11.07 15.53 6.50
CA ASP A 176 -12.07 14.60 7.02
C ASP A 176 -13.47 15.23 6.99
N ASP A 177 -14.47 14.50 6.49
CA ASP A 177 -15.84 14.98 6.37
C ASP A 177 -16.60 15.06 7.72
N HIS A 178 -16.06 14.45 8.79
CA HIS A 178 -16.61 14.55 10.13
C HIS A 178 -16.49 15.98 10.66
N ARG A 179 -17.64 16.66 10.81
CA ARG A 179 -17.71 18.07 11.26
C ARG A 179 -16.97 18.36 12.58
N GLY A 180 -16.92 17.38 13.49
CA GLY A 180 -16.26 17.53 14.79
C GLY A 180 -14.73 17.48 14.73
N LYS A 181 -14.14 17.08 13.59
CA LYS A 181 -12.69 16.94 13.45
C LYS A 181 -12.02 18.13 12.78
N THR A 182 -12.75 18.92 11.99
CA THR A 182 -12.19 20.12 11.36
C THR A 182 -11.62 21.05 12.43
N GLY A 183 -10.38 21.48 12.27
CA GLY A 183 -9.71 22.30 13.27
C GLY A 183 -9.02 21.51 14.39
N MET A 184 -9.09 20.18 14.45
CA MET A 184 -8.33 19.41 15.43
C MET A 184 -6.86 19.23 15.00
N ASP A 185 -5.95 19.15 15.96
CA ASP A 185 -4.56 18.79 15.74
C ASP A 185 -4.32 17.32 16.15
N ILE A 186 -3.78 16.53 15.22
CA ILE A 186 -3.45 15.11 15.42
C ILE A 186 -1.96 14.93 15.18
N HIS A 187 -1.20 14.54 16.20
CA HIS A 187 0.27 14.45 16.15
C HIS A 187 0.96 15.74 15.64
N GLY A 188 0.36 16.90 15.91
CA GLY A 188 0.84 18.21 15.46
C GLY A 188 0.45 18.60 14.04
N ILE A 189 -0.34 17.77 13.34
CA ILE A 189 -0.88 18.04 12.00
C ILE A 189 -2.36 18.40 12.09
N ARG A 190 -2.76 19.52 11.49
CA ARG A 190 -4.12 20.07 11.54
C ARG A 190 -5.05 19.36 10.56
N VAL A 191 -6.30 19.14 10.96
CA VAL A 191 -7.40 18.82 10.05
C VAL A 191 -7.89 20.11 9.39
N LEU A 192 -7.54 20.31 8.13
CA LEU A 192 -7.73 21.56 7.39
C LEU A 192 -9.19 21.79 7.01
N GLY A 193 -9.88 20.74 6.58
CA GLY A 193 -11.25 20.87 6.08
C GLY A 193 -11.86 19.55 5.62
N ARG A 194 -12.76 19.64 4.65
CA ARG A 194 -13.56 18.51 4.12
C ARG A 194 -13.12 18.11 2.72
N THR A 195 -13.61 16.97 2.26
CA THR A 195 -13.23 16.37 0.96
C THR A 195 -13.50 17.31 -0.22
N ARG A 196 -14.57 18.10 -0.16
CA ARG A 196 -14.91 19.10 -1.19
C ARG A 196 -13.91 20.26 -1.32
N ASP A 197 -13.09 20.48 -0.30
CA ASP A 197 -12.16 21.62 -0.20
C ASP A 197 -10.72 21.20 -0.59
N ILE A 198 -10.52 19.95 -1.06
CA ILE A 198 -9.20 19.37 -1.36
C ILE A 198 -8.42 20.25 -2.35
N ALA A 199 -9.01 20.65 -3.47
CA ALA A 199 -8.32 21.46 -4.49
C ALA A 199 -7.78 22.78 -3.93
N MET A 200 -8.59 23.46 -3.11
CA MET A 200 -8.17 24.70 -2.46
C MET A 200 -6.95 24.49 -1.55
N PHE A 201 -6.92 23.41 -0.76
CA PHE A 201 -5.82 23.12 0.14
C PHE A 201 -4.57 22.58 -0.57
N VAL A 202 -4.74 21.93 -1.72
CA VAL A 202 -3.62 21.51 -2.57
C VAL A 202 -2.81 22.73 -3.02
N ASP A 203 -3.48 23.75 -3.54
CA ASP A 203 -2.84 24.97 -4.03
C ASP A 203 -2.27 25.82 -2.88
N GLN A 204 -2.99 25.94 -1.76
CA GLN A 204 -2.55 26.75 -0.62
C GLN A 204 -1.31 26.20 0.09
N HIS A 205 -1.06 24.90 0.00
CA HIS A 205 -0.05 24.21 0.79
C HIS A 205 1.00 23.46 -0.02
N ASP A 206 1.05 23.68 -1.34
CA ASP A 206 1.99 23.05 -2.27
C ASP A 206 2.02 21.52 -2.11
N ILE A 207 0.85 20.88 -2.18
CA ILE A 207 0.75 19.42 -2.01
C ILE A 207 1.23 18.73 -3.29
N ASN A 208 1.98 17.62 -3.15
CA ASN A 208 2.47 16.83 -4.28
C ASN A 208 1.74 15.49 -4.45
N THR A 209 1.13 14.95 -3.40
CA THR A 209 0.48 13.63 -3.43
C THR A 209 -0.67 13.56 -2.44
N LEU A 210 -1.76 12.89 -2.83
CA LEU A 210 -2.94 12.68 -2.01
C LEU A 210 -2.93 11.25 -1.46
N LEU A 211 -3.17 11.08 -0.16
CA LEU A 211 -3.17 9.78 0.50
C LEU A 211 -4.54 9.48 1.09
N ILE A 212 -5.26 8.52 0.54
CA ILE A 212 -6.56 8.08 1.04
C ILE A 212 -6.34 7.06 2.16
N ALA A 213 -6.64 7.46 3.39
CA ALA A 213 -6.51 6.67 4.60
C ALA A 213 -7.88 6.34 5.22
N VAL A 214 -8.82 5.91 4.36
CA VAL A 214 -10.19 5.51 4.74
C VAL A 214 -10.48 4.09 4.25
N PRO A 215 -9.81 3.04 4.78
CA PRO A 215 -9.95 1.66 4.29
C PRO A 215 -11.36 1.07 4.52
N SER A 216 -12.19 1.73 5.33
CA SER A 216 -13.59 1.39 5.58
C SER A 216 -14.58 2.22 4.74
N ALA A 217 -14.10 3.01 3.77
CA ALA A 217 -14.98 3.79 2.92
C ALA A 217 -15.86 2.85 2.08
N THR A 218 -17.16 3.14 2.05
CA THR A 218 -18.05 2.55 1.03
C THR A 218 -17.61 3.04 -0.35
N SER A 219 -17.94 2.30 -1.39
CA SER A 219 -17.58 2.66 -2.77
C SER A 219 -18.15 4.01 -3.20
N LYS A 220 -19.38 4.35 -2.77
CA LYS A 220 -19.96 5.69 -2.99
C LYS A 220 -19.13 6.80 -2.33
N GLN A 221 -18.60 6.56 -1.13
CA GLN A 221 -17.69 7.49 -0.47
C GLN A 221 -16.33 7.54 -1.18
N MET A 222 -15.79 6.40 -1.60
CA MET A 222 -14.52 6.32 -2.33
C MET A 222 -14.60 7.08 -3.65
N CYS A 223 -15.62 6.84 -4.48
CA CYS A 223 -15.84 7.60 -5.72
C CYS A 223 -15.97 9.10 -5.44
N ARG A 224 -16.69 9.52 -4.39
CA ARG A 224 -16.78 10.93 -4.02
C ARG A 224 -15.42 11.53 -3.65
N ILE A 225 -14.61 10.79 -2.91
CA ILE A 225 -13.25 11.21 -2.52
C ILE A 225 -12.38 11.32 -3.76
N VAL A 226 -12.33 10.28 -4.59
CA VAL A 226 -11.53 10.23 -5.82
C VAL A 226 -11.93 11.34 -6.78
N ASN A 227 -13.22 11.58 -7.02
CA ASN A 227 -13.67 12.71 -7.84
C ASN A 227 -13.16 14.05 -7.31
N SER A 228 -13.09 14.22 -5.99
CA SER A 228 -12.55 15.45 -5.39
C SER A 228 -11.03 15.55 -5.55
N CYS A 229 -10.32 14.42 -5.62
CA CYS A 229 -8.89 14.33 -5.88
C CYS A 229 -8.53 14.56 -7.35
N GLU A 230 -9.33 14.05 -8.29
CA GLU A 230 -9.06 14.10 -9.74
C GLU A 230 -8.89 15.53 -10.28
N HIS A 231 -9.68 16.48 -9.75
CA HIS A 231 -9.61 17.89 -10.14
C HIS A 231 -8.25 18.54 -9.83
N THR A 232 -7.39 17.88 -9.05
CA THR A 232 -6.05 18.39 -8.68
C THR A 232 -4.94 17.94 -9.61
N GLY A 233 -5.17 16.88 -10.41
CA GLY A 233 -4.13 16.27 -11.26
C GLY A 233 -2.95 15.64 -10.50
N LEU A 234 -3.04 15.49 -9.17
CA LEU A 234 -1.96 14.91 -8.35
C LEU A 234 -2.07 13.38 -8.25
N PRO A 235 -0.95 12.67 -8.06
CA PRO A 235 -0.97 11.25 -7.72
C PRO A 235 -1.79 10.96 -6.47
N VAL A 236 -2.63 9.92 -6.54
CA VAL A 236 -3.47 9.44 -5.44
C VAL A 236 -3.01 8.04 -5.04
N LEU A 237 -2.62 7.87 -3.78
CA LEU A 237 -2.32 6.55 -3.18
C LEU A 237 -3.37 6.23 -2.13
N THR A 238 -3.68 4.95 -1.95
CA THR A 238 -4.65 4.47 -0.96
C THR A 238 -4.06 3.36 -0.11
N LEU A 239 -4.58 3.22 1.11
CA LEU A 239 -4.40 2.01 1.91
C LEU A 239 -5.33 0.89 1.38
N PRO A 240 -4.88 -0.37 1.39
CA PRO A 240 -5.72 -1.51 1.05
C PRO A 240 -6.88 -1.69 2.04
N LYS A 241 -7.90 -2.45 1.65
CA LYS A 241 -9.03 -2.76 2.55
C LYS A 241 -8.59 -3.69 3.68
N LEU A 242 -9.31 -3.69 4.80
CA LEU A 242 -8.97 -4.51 5.98
C LEU A 242 -8.84 -6.02 5.67
N SER A 243 -9.64 -6.53 4.73
CA SER A 243 -9.59 -7.91 4.23
C SER A 243 -8.28 -8.30 3.54
N GLU A 244 -7.54 -7.33 2.98
CA GLU A 244 -6.29 -7.55 2.24
C GLU A 244 -5.04 -7.52 3.15
N PHE A 245 -5.17 -7.08 4.41
CA PHE A 245 -4.06 -6.95 5.37
C PHE A 245 -3.53 -8.28 5.91
N LEU A 246 -4.10 -9.43 5.54
CA LEU A 246 -3.65 -10.77 5.96
C LEU A 246 -2.21 -11.11 5.49
N SER A 247 -1.62 -10.28 4.63
CA SER A 247 -0.31 -10.47 4.00
C SER A 247 0.88 -9.84 4.74
N GLY A 248 0.69 -9.26 5.93
CA GLY A 248 1.78 -8.94 6.87
C GLY A 248 2.47 -7.58 6.73
N ASN A 249 2.11 -6.76 5.73
CA ASN A 249 2.63 -5.39 5.61
C ASN A 249 1.63 -4.36 6.18
N THR A 250 2.09 -3.52 7.11
CA THR A 250 1.28 -2.46 7.74
C THR A 250 1.92 -1.09 7.57
N GLY A 251 1.09 -0.04 7.52
CA GLY A 251 1.56 1.35 7.44
C GLY A 251 2.04 1.75 6.04
N LEU A 252 3.12 2.52 5.97
CA LEU A 252 3.65 3.12 4.73
C LEU A 252 3.99 2.09 3.64
N ALA A 253 4.49 0.91 4.00
CA ALA A 253 4.85 -0.16 3.06
C ALA A 253 3.65 -0.77 2.33
N SER A 254 2.42 -0.47 2.77
CA SER A 254 1.18 -0.96 2.16
C SER A 254 0.53 0.04 1.20
N LEU A 255 1.10 1.25 1.04
CA LEU A 255 0.57 2.24 0.11
C LEU A 255 0.67 1.74 -1.32
N ARG A 256 -0.44 1.82 -2.06
CA ARG A 256 -0.52 1.51 -3.49
C ARG A 256 -1.29 2.56 -4.23
N SER A 257 -1.09 2.63 -5.55
CA SER A 257 -1.95 3.41 -6.43
C SER A 257 -3.38 2.90 -6.36
N LEU A 258 -4.32 3.82 -6.57
CA LEU A 258 -5.74 3.49 -6.68
C LEU A 258 -5.95 2.48 -7.83
N ASP A 259 -6.67 1.38 -7.56
CA ASP A 259 -7.10 0.43 -8.60
C ASP A 259 -8.59 0.62 -8.88
N ILE A 260 -9.03 0.27 -10.09
CA ILE A 260 -10.44 0.34 -10.50
C ILE A 260 -11.31 -0.53 -9.59
N GLY A 261 -10.76 -1.63 -9.06
CA GLY A 261 -11.43 -2.45 -8.06
C GLY A 261 -11.85 -1.68 -6.79
N ASP A 262 -11.11 -0.63 -6.41
CA ASP A 262 -11.44 0.19 -5.23
C ASP A 262 -12.66 1.08 -5.45
N LEU A 263 -12.97 1.39 -6.71
CA LEU A 263 -14.14 2.17 -7.11
C LEU A 263 -15.40 1.31 -7.24
N LEU A 264 -15.25 -0.02 -7.26
CA LEU A 264 -16.40 -0.91 -7.43
C LEU A 264 -17.35 -0.81 -6.24
N GLY A 265 -18.60 -0.50 -6.57
CA GLY A 265 -19.76 -0.20 -5.73
C GLY A 265 -20.15 -1.16 -4.60
N ARG A 266 -19.55 -2.35 -4.51
CA ARG A 266 -20.13 -3.48 -3.80
C ARG A 266 -19.24 -4.01 -2.68
N GLU A 267 -19.88 -4.46 -1.60
CA GLU A 267 -19.21 -5.23 -0.57
C GLU A 267 -18.85 -6.62 -1.13
N PRO A 268 -17.63 -7.13 -0.87
CA PRO A 268 -17.28 -8.50 -1.25
C PRO A 268 -18.29 -9.47 -0.66
N VAL A 269 -18.75 -10.45 -1.45
CA VAL A 269 -19.68 -11.45 -0.96
C VAL A 269 -19.00 -12.29 0.12
N GLU A 270 -19.65 -12.49 1.27
CA GLU A 270 -19.17 -13.42 2.29
C GLU A 270 -19.28 -14.86 1.77
N LEU A 271 -18.12 -15.47 1.57
CA LEU A 271 -18.01 -16.83 1.02
C LEU A 271 -17.92 -17.84 2.15
N SER A 272 -18.69 -18.92 2.04
CA SER A 272 -18.58 -20.08 2.91
C SER A 272 -17.43 -20.97 2.43
N TRP A 273 -16.19 -20.57 2.72
CA TRP A 273 -14.98 -21.32 2.35
C TRP A 273 -14.99 -22.76 2.86
N ASP A 274 -15.57 -22.99 4.04
CA ASP A 274 -15.73 -24.34 4.60
C ASP A 274 -16.58 -25.23 3.69
N THR A 275 -17.71 -24.71 3.17
CA THR A 275 -18.58 -25.44 2.25
C THR A 275 -17.87 -25.72 0.93
N ILE A 276 -17.21 -24.71 0.35
CA ILE A 276 -16.47 -24.85 -0.90
C ILE A 276 -15.34 -25.88 -0.73
N GLY A 277 -14.61 -25.83 0.38
CA GLY A 277 -13.55 -26.77 0.73
C GLY A 277 -14.08 -28.20 0.85
N GLN A 278 -15.16 -28.42 1.60
CA GLN A 278 -15.79 -29.75 1.73
C GLN A 278 -16.20 -30.36 0.38
N GLY A 279 -16.59 -29.53 -0.60
CA GLY A 279 -16.98 -29.98 -1.93
C GLY A 279 -15.80 -30.32 -2.86
N LEU A 280 -14.59 -29.81 -2.59
CA LEU A 280 -13.44 -29.89 -3.51
C LEU A 280 -12.19 -30.59 -2.93
N ILE A 281 -12.09 -30.74 -1.62
CA ILE A 281 -11.02 -31.51 -0.98
C ILE A 281 -11.10 -32.97 -1.46
N ASP A 282 -9.93 -33.57 -1.71
CA ASP A 282 -9.77 -34.93 -2.24
C ASP A 282 -10.44 -35.22 -3.61
N LYS A 283 -10.95 -34.17 -4.29
CA LYS A 283 -11.57 -34.29 -5.62
C LYS A 283 -10.57 -34.13 -6.75
N SER A 284 -10.84 -34.78 -7.87
CA SER A 284 -10.20 -34.51 -9.16
C SER A 284 -10.98 -33.39 -9.87
N VAL A 285 -10.39 -32.20 -9.95
CA VAL A 285 -11.05 -31.01 -10.55
C VAL A 285 -10.51 -30.75 -11.94
N PHE A 286 -11.40 -30.61 -12.92
CA PHE A 286 -11.05 -30.35 -14.32
C PHE A 286 -11.54 -28.97 -14.76
N ILE A 287 -10.65 -28.13 -15.28
CA ILE A 287 -10.96 -26.78 -15.70
C ILE A 287 -10.63 -26.62 -17.18
N SER A 288 -11.65 -26.48 -18.04
CA SER A 288 -11.44 -26.17 -19.45
C SER A 288 -11.34 -24.66 -19.65
N GLY A 289 -10.48 -24.21 -20.57
CA GLY A 289 -10.16 -22.79 -20.74
C GLY A 289 -9.36 -22.25 -19.56
N GLY A 290 -8.61 -23.13 -18.89
CA GLY A 290 -7.92 -22.87 -17.63
C GLY A 290 -6.79 -21.85 -17.72
N GLY A 291 -6.36 -21.47 -18.93
CA GLY A 291 -5.42 -20.37 -19.17
C GLY A 291 -6.11 -19.03 -19.46
N GLY A 292 -7.43 -19.02 -19.68
CA GLY A 292 -8.23 -17.79 -19.85
C GLY A 292 -8.38 -16.98 -18.56
N SER A 293 -8.94 -15.77 -18.63
CA SER A 293 -9.05 -14.88 -17.46
C SER A 293 -9.84 -15.48 -16.29
N ILE A 294 -10.99 -16.09 -16.55
CA ILE A 294 -11.80 -16.76 -15.52
C ILE A 294 -11.19 -18.12 -15.16
N GLY A 295 -10.81 -18.91 -16.17
CA GLY A 295 -10.24 -20.25 -15.95
C GLY A 295 -8.98 -20.23 -15.11
N SER A 296 -8.04 -19.31 -15.36
CA SER A 296 -6.79 -19.19 -14.58
C SER A 296 -7.06 -18.79 -13.14
N GLU A 297 -8.05 -17.92 -12.89
CA GLU A 297 -8.44 -17.58 -11.53
C GLU A 297 -9.14 -18.74 -10.83
N LEU A 298 -10.00 -19.49 -11.52
CA LEU A 298 -10.55 -20.73 -10.98
C LEU A 298 -9.43 -21.72 -10.63
N CYS A 299 -8.42 -21.89 -11.49
CA CYS A 299 -7.25 -22.72 -11.20
C CYS A 299 -6.54 -22.27 -9.91
N ARG A 300 -6.28 -20.97 -9.74
CA ARG A 300 -5.65 -20.41 -8.54
C ARG A 300 -6.47 -20.68 -7.28
N GLN A 301 -7.78 -20.39 -7.32
CA GLN A 301 -8.65 -20.50 -6.15
C GLN A 301 -8.88 -21.97 -5.78
N VAL A 302 -9.06 -22.85 -6.77
CA VAL A 302 -9.14 -24.31 -6.55
C VAL A 302 -7.83 -24.85 -5.99
N ALA A 303 -6.66 -24.45 -6.52
CA ALA A 303 -5.37 -24.93 -6.03
C ALA A 303 -5.12 -24.59 -4.55
N ARG A 304 -5.61 -23.44 -4.06
CA ARG A 304 -5.55 -23.07 -2.63
C ARG A 304 -6.29 -24.02 -1.70
N LEU A 305 -7.30 -24.74 -2.22
CA LEU A 305 -8.06 -25.73 -1.46
C LEU A 305 -7.41 -27.11 -1.45
N ALA A 306 -6.26 -27.27 -2.13
CA ALA A 306 -5.49 -28.51 -2.22
C ALA A 306 -6.37 -29.73 -2.61
N PRO A 307 -7.03 -29.72 -3.79
CA PRO A 307 -7.76 -30.90 -4.27
C PRO A 307 -6.78 -32.06 -4.50
N LYS A 308 -7.29 -33.28 -4.65
CA LYS A 308 -6.46 -34.44 -4.99
C LYS A 308 -5.68 -34.22 -6.28
N ARG A 309 -6.33 -33.61 -7.26
CA ARG A 309 -5.76 -33.32 -8.58
C ARG A 309 -6.41 -32.10 -9.21
N LEU A 310 -5.61 -31.29 -9.90
CA LEU A 310 -6.09 -30.21 -10.76
C LEU A 310 -5.69 -30.48 -12.22
N VAL A 311 -6.67 -30.57 -13.12
CA VAL A 311 -6.46 -30.71 -14.57
C VAL A 311 -6.80 -29.39 -15.25
N VAL A 312 -5.82 -28.82 -15.94
CA VAL A 312 -5.94 -27.57 -16.70
C VAL A 312 -5.98 -27.92 -18.18
N PHE A 313 -7.14 -27.78 -18.83
CA PHE A 313 -7.32 -28.07 -20.25
C PHE A 313 -7.47 -26.76 -21.03
N GLU A 314 -6.60 -26.51 -21.99
CA GLU A 314 -6.52 -25.23 -22.69
C GLU A 314 -6.05 -25.44 -24.14
N ASN A 315 -6.54 -24.65 -25.09
CA ASN A 315 -6.15 -24.77 -26.50
C ASN A 315 -4.97 -23.86 -26.86
N SER A 316 -4.78 -22.78 -26.09
CA SER A 316 -3.67 -21.86 -26.25
C SER A 316 -2.45 -22.35 -25.49
N GLU A 317 -1.42 -22.75 -26.22
CA GLU A 317 -0.12 -23.17 -25.66
C GLU A 317 0.45 -22.11 -24.70
N PHE A 318 0.44 -20.84 -25.11
CA PHE A 318 0.98 -19.74 -24.30
C PHE A 318 0.22 -19.57 -22.99
N ASN A 319 -1.13 -19.58 -23.04
CA ASN A 319 -1.93 -19.43 -21.83
C ASN A 319 -1.75 -20.64 -20.89
N LEU A 320 -1.69 -21.86 -21.44
CA LEU A 320 -1.45 -23.08 -20.68
C LEU A 320 -0.08 -23.08 -20.01
N TYR A 321 0.98 -22.73 -20.74
CA TYR A 321 2.33 -22.61 -20.21
C TYR A 321 2.40 -21.58 -19.07
N THR A 322 1.75 -20.43 -19.25
CA THR A 322 1.79 -19.34 -18.28
C THR A 322 1.15 -19.77 -16.96
N ILE A 323 -0.04 -20.37 -17.01
CA ILE A 323 -0.75 -20.81 -15.80
C ILE A 323 -0.08 -22.03 -15.16
N ASP A 324 0.45 -22.99 -15.95
CA ASP A 324 1.17 -24.15 -15.42
C ASP A 324 2.39 -23.71 -14.61
N ARG A 325 3.21 -22.80 -15.15
CA ARG A 325 4.39 -22.27 -14.47
C ARG A 325 4.04 -21.58 -13.16
N GLU A 326 2.99 -20.77 -13.17
CA GLU A 326 2.49 -20.04 -12.00
C GLU A 326 2.02 -20.99 -10.89
N LEU A 327 1.18 -21.97 -11.25
CA LEU A 327 0.62 -22.93 -10.31
C LEU A 327 1.70 -23.83 -9.71
N ARG A 328 2.63 -24.36 -10.53
CA ARG A 328 3.72 -25.21 -10.04
C ARG A 328 4.67 -24.47 -9.09
N ALA A 329 4.92 -23.19 -9.35
CA ALA A 329 5.74 -22.37 -8.46
C ALA A 329 5.04 -22.09 -7.11
N SER A 330 3.72 -21.92 -7.12
CA SER A 330 2.95 -21.55 -5.93
C SER A 330 2.46 -22.76 -5.11
N PHE A 331 2.25 -23.91 -5.76
CA PHE A 331 1.68 -25.12 -5.18
C PHE A 331 2.49 -26.37 -5.60
N PRO A 332 3.76 -26.51 -5.13
CA PRO A 332 4.67 -27.57 -5.60
C PRO A 332 4.20 -29.00 -5.27
N GLU A 333 3.41 -29.17 -4.20
CA GLU A 333 2.91 -30.47 -3.75
C GLU A 333 1.59 -30.89 -4.44
N LEU A 334 0.93 -29.99 -5.16
CA LEU A 334 -0.36 -30.27 -5.81
C LEU A 334 -0.16 -31.07 -7.10
N GLU A 335 -0.94 -32.14 -7.29
CA GLU A 335 -0.93 -32.92 -8.53
C GLU A 335 -1.60 -32.13 -9.67
N ILE A 336 -0.79 -31.39 -10.45
CA ILE A 336 -1.24 -30.54 -11.56
C ILE A 336 -0.94 -31.20 -12.92
N HIS A 337 -1.98 -31.40 -13.72
CA HIS A 337 -1.89 -31.88 -15.11
C HIS A 337 -2.32 -30.80 -16.09
N SER A 338 -1.40 -30.38 -16.95
CA SER A 338 -1.66 -29.41 -18.02
C SER A 338 -1.85 -30.14 -19.34
N VAL A 339 -3.01 -29.95 -19.96
CA VAL A 339 -3.43 -30.66 -21.18
C VAL A 339 -3.71 -29.64 -22.27
N LEU A 340 -2.88 -29.65 -23.31
CA LEU A 340 -3.10 -28.86 -24.52
C LEU A 340 -4.14 -29.57 -25.38
N GLY A 341 -5.30 -28.94 -25.60
CA GLY A 341 -6.38 -29.54 -26.37
C GLY A 341 -7.52 -28.58 -26.69
N ASP A 342 -8.26 -28.90 -27.74
CA ASP A 342 -9.46 -28.17 -28.18
C ASP A 342 -10.70 -28.89 -27.64
N ILE A 343 -11.61 -28.14 -26.99
CA ILE A 343 -12.86 -28.69 -26.45
C ILE A 343 -13.80 -29.22 -27.55
N SER A 344 -13.59 -28.83 -28.81
CA SER A 344 -14.32 -29.35 -29.96
C SER A 344 -13.76 -30.69 -30.48
N ASP A 345 -12.58 -31.11 -30.02
CA ASP A 345 -12.02 -32.43 -30.31
C ASP A 345 -12.53 -33.47 -29.30
N ALA A 346 -13.55 -34.22 -29.72
CA ALA A 346 -14.16 -35.25 -28.89
C ALA A 346 -13.18 -36.34 -28.43
N ALA A 347 -12.23 -36.74 -29.29
CA ALA A 347 -11.29 -37.79 -28.93
C ALA A 347 -10.33 -37.32 -27.83
N ALA A 348 -9.82 -36.09 -27.94
CA ALA A 348 -8.95 -35.50 -26.92
C ALA A 348 -9.68 -35.29 -25.58
N VAL A 349 -10.92 -34.82 -25.63
CA VAL A 349 -11.76 -34.63 -24.43
C VAL A 349 -12.06 -35.98 -23.77
N GLU A 350 -12.52 -36.98 -24.52
CA GLU A 350 -12.82 -38.31 -23.99
C GLU A 350 -11.58 -38.99 -23.39
N GLN A 351 -10.43 -38.89 -24.05
CA GLN A 351 -9.17 -39.42 -23.52
C GLN A 351 -8.81 -38.76 -22.19
N SER A 352 -9.01 -37.45 -22.08
CA SER A 352 -8.74 -36.69 -20.86
C SER A 352 -9.69 -37.08 -19.73
N MET A 353 -11.00 -37.21 -20.02
CA MET A 353 -11.98 -37.68 -19.03
C MET A 353 -11.64 -39.09 -18.52
N LYS A 354 -11.31 -40.02 -19.41
CA LYS A 354 -10.92 -41.40 -19.04
C LYS A 354 -9.64 -41.43 -18.22
N ARG A 355 -8.65 -40.62 -18.58
CA ARG A 355 -7.34 -40.60 -17.89
C ARG A 355 -7.43 -40.02 -16.48
N PHE A 356 -8.18 -38.93 -16.31
CA PHE A 356 -8.16 -38.16 -15.07
C PHE A 356 -9.36 -38.37 -14.16
N GLN A 357 -10.45 -38.95 -14.69
CA GLN A 357 -11.70 -39.26 -13.98
C GLN A 357 -12.14 -38.12 -13.05
N PRO A 358 -12.50 -36.95 -13.61
CA PRO A 358 -12.82 -35.79 -12.79
C PRO A 358 -14.13 -35.97 -12.02
N ASP A 359 -14.14 -35.51 -10.77
CA ASP A 359 -15.34 -35.42 -9.94
C ASP A 359 -16.15 -34.15 -10.28
N VAL A 360 -15.44 -33.06 -10.61
CA VAL A 360 -16.02 -31.73 -10.87
C VAL A 360 -15.38 -31.13 -12.11
N ILE A 361 -16.20 -30.60 -13.01
CA ILE A 361 -15.75 -29.84 -14.18
C ILE A 361 -16.18 -28.37 -14.06
N TYR A 362 -15.24 -27.45 -14.18
CA TYR A 362 -15.52 -26.04 -14.44
C TYR A 362 -15.25 -25.72 -15.92
N HIS A 363 -16.32 -25.50 -16.68
CA HIS A 363 -16.26 -25.22 -18.11
C HIS A 363 -16.20 -23.71 -18.39
N ALA A 364 -14.99 -23.15 -18.49
CA ALA A 364 -14.72 -21.74 -18.77
C ALA A 364 -14.20 -21.46 -20.21
N ALA A 365 -14.05 -22.47 -21.05
CA ALA A 365 -13.60 -22.31 -22.43
C ALA A 365 -14.72 -21.77 -23.33
N ALA A 366 -14.54 -20.56 -23.87
CA ALA A 366 -15.44 -19.96 -24.86
C ALA A 366 -14.77 -18.77 -25.58
N TYR A 367 -15.23 -18.46 -26.79
CA TYR A 367 -14.98 -17.18 -27.43
C TYR A 367 -16.00 -16.16 -26.92
N LYS A 368 -15.52 -14.95 -26.59
CA LYS A 368 -16.33 -13.90 -25.94
C LYS A 368 -16.41 -12.56 -26.68
N HIS A 369 -15.56 -12.33 -27.68
CA HIS A 369 -15.40 -11.00 -28.27
C HIS A 369 -16.50 -10.69 -29.29
N VAL A 370 -17.55 -9.96 -28.87
CA VAL A 370 -18.77 -9.75 -29.65
C VAL A 370 -18.48 -9.26 -31.08
N PRO A 371 -17.74 -8.16 -31.32
CA PRO A 371 -17.53 -7.65 -32.68
C PRO A 371 -16.83 -8.65 -33.62
N MET A 372 -15.93 -9.48 -33.08
CA MET A 372 -15.22 -10.48 -33.88
C MET A 372 -16.13 -11.63 -34.29
N LEU A 373 -17.01 -12.06 -33.38
CA LEU A 373 -17.88 -13.22 -33.60
C LEU A 373 -19.07 -12.91 -34.50
N GLU A 374 -19.50 -11.65 -34.61
CA GLU A 374 -20.54 -11.25 -35.58
C GLU A 374 -20.15 -11.63 -37.02
N GLY A 375 -18.86 -11.51 -37.37
CA GLY A 375 -18.34 -11.91 -38.70
C GLY A 375 -17.90 -13.38 -38.80
N GLN A 376 -17.86 -14.12 -37.68
CA GLN A 376 -17.28 -15.47 -37.60
C GLN A 376 -18.23 -16.47 -36.94
N ILE A 377 -19.49 -16.49 -37.40
CA ILE A 377 -20.58 -17.30 -36.83
C ILE A 377 -20.21 -18.79 -36.74
N ARG A 378 -19.59 -19.35 -37.79
CA ARG A 378 -19.18 -20.77 -37.81
C ARG A 378 -18.25 -21.10 -36.64
N GLU A 379 -17.28 -20.24 -36.38
CA GLU A 379 -16.31 -20.44 -35.29
C GLU A 379 -16.96 -20.22 -33.93
N ALA A 380 -17.88 -19.25 -33.81
CA ALA A 380 -18.68 -19.05 -32.61
C ALA A 380 -19.50 -20.32 -32.27
N VAL A 381 -20.18 -20.90 -33.26
CA VAL A 381 -20.97 -22.14 -33.11
C VAL A 381 -20.08 -23.33 -32.79
N ARG A 382 -19.00 -23.53 -33.54
CA ARG A 382 -18.07 -24.65 -33.32
C ARG A 382 -17.50 -24.62 -31.91
N ASN A 383 -16.98 -23.48 -31.47
CA ASN A 383 -16.30 -23.39 -30.19
C ASN A 383 -17.29 -23.36 -29.02
N ASN A 384 -18.27 -22.44 -29.06
CA ASN A 384 -19.14 -22.20 -27.90
C ASN A 384 -20.27 -23.23 -27.79
N ILE A 385 -20.84 -23.69 -28.91
CA ILE A 385 -21.93 -24.67 -28.87
C ILE A 385 -21.36 -26.08 -28.94
N LEU A 386 -20.71 -26.45 -30.06
CA LEU A 386 -20.26 -27.83 -30.25
C LEU A 386 -19.18 -28.22 -29.23
N GLY A 387 -18.27 -27.31 -28.88
CA GLY A 387 -17.32 -27.53 -27.80
C GLY A 387 -17.98 -27.79 -26.44
N THR A 388 -19.00 -27.00 -26.06
CA THR A 388 -19.76 -27.28 -24.83
C THR A 388 -20.53 -28.60 -24.92
N VAL A 389 -21.11 -28.95 -26.08
CA VAL A 389 -21.79 -30.23 -26.30
C VAL A 389 -20.84 -31.41 -26.10
N THR A 390 -19.63 -31.34 -26.67
CA THR A 390 -18.58 -32.34 -26.50
C THR A 390 -18.20 -32.52 -25.04
N MET A 391 -17.93 -31.41 -24.34
CA MET A 391 -17.60 -31.42 -22.91
C MET A 391 -18.73 -32.00 -22.06
N ALA A 392 -19.98 -31.61 -22.31
CA ALA A 392 -21.14 -32.07 -21.56
C ALA A 392 -21.40 -33.57 -21.77
N ARG A 393 -21.31 -34.06 -23.01
CA ARG A 393 -21.45 -35.50 -23.30
C ARG A 393 -20.35 -36.33 -22.67
N ALA A 394 -19.11 -35.83 -22.70
CA ALA A 394 -17.99 -36.53 -22.09
C ALA A 394 -18.09 -36.57 -20.56
N ALA A 395 -18.64 -35.50 -19.95
CA ALA A 395 -18.92 -35.46 -18.52
C ALA A 395 -19.98 -36.49 -18.10
N ASP A 396 -21.10 -36.53 -18.83
CA ASP A 396 -22.18 -37.50 -18.63
C ASP A 396 -21.67 -38.95 -18.79
N ALA A 397 -20.98 -39.24 -19.89
CA ALA A 397 -20.43 -40.57 -20.15
C ALA A 397 -19.36 -41.03 -19.14
N ALA A 398 -18.66 -40.08 -18.51
CA ALA A 398 -17.68 -40.36 -17.47
C ALA A 398 -18.28 -40.41 -16.05
N GLY A 399 -19.58 -40.12 -15.90
CA GLY A 399 -20.25 -40.09 -14.59
C GLY A 399 -19.71 -39.01 -13.66
N VAL A 400 -19.36 -37.83 -14.20
CA VAL A 400 -18.86 -36.70 -13.41
C VAL A 400 -19.94 -36.27 -12.41
N GLY A 401 -19.57 -35.94 -11.18
CA GLY A 401 -20.54 -35.54 -10.16
C GLY A 401 -21.18 -34.19 -10.48
N THR A 402 -20.38 -33.19 -10.85
CA THR A 402 -20.90 -31.85 -11.18
C THR A 402 -20.17 -31.20 -12.36
N PHE A 403 -20.95 -30.65 -13.28
CA PHE A 403 -20.48 -29.87 -14.42
C PHE A 403 -20.99 -28.42 -14.31
N VAL A 404 -20.07 -27.48 -14.12
CA VAL A 404 -20.37 -26.05 -13.98
C VAL A 404 -20.06 -25.33 -15.29
N MET A 405 -21.08 -24.85 -15.98
CA MET A 405 -20.96 -24.03 -17.17
C MET A 405 -20.86 -22.55 -16.79
N VAL A 406 -19.74 -21.92 -17.16
CA VAL A 406 -19.59 -20.47 -17.09
C VAL A 406 -20.38 -19.81 -18.22
N SER A 407 -21.33 -18.94 -17.87
CA SER A 407 -22.17 -18.18 -18.80
C SER A 407 -22.06 -16.67 -18.55
N THR A 408 -22.91 -15.88 -19.20
CA THR A 408 -22.83 -14.41 -19.23
C THR A 408 -24.22 -13.79 -19.25
N ASP A 409 -24.35 -12.58 -18.70
CA ASP A 409 -25.50 -11.70 -18.86
C ASP A 409 -25.98 -11.57 -20.32
N LYS A 410 -25.08 -11.59 -21.30
CA LYS A 410 -25.37 -11.50 -22.74
C LYS A 410 -26.16 -12.70 -23.29
N ALA A 411 -26.30 -13.78 -22.53
CA ALA A 411 -27.17 -14.90 -22.88
C ALA A 411 -28.66 -14.64 -22.55
N VAL A 412 -28.95 -13.59 -21.76
CA VAL A 412 -30.32 -13.15 -21.46
C VAL A 412 -30.82 -12.32 -22.62
N ASN A 413 -31.89 -12.77 -23.31
CA ASN A 413 -32.47 -12.12 -24.50
C ASN A 413 -31.38 -11.65 -25.50
N PRO A 414 -30.60 -12.59 -26.05
CA PRO A 414 -29.36 -12.27 -26.75
C PRO A 414 -29.62 -11.48 -28.04
N THR A 415 -28.90 -10.38 -28.21
CA THR A 415 -28.90 -9.53 -29.42
C THR A 415 -27.63 -9.69 -30.27
N SER A 416 -26.72 -10.58 -29.87
CA SER A 416 -25.44 -10.84 -30.53
C SER A 416 -25.25 -12.34 -30.78
N VAL A 417 -24.42 -12.68 -31.77
CA VAL A 417 -24.05 -14.08 -32.07
C VAL A 417 -23.40 -14.72 -30.84
N MET A 418 -22.50 -14.00 -30.17
CA MET A 418 -21.83 -14.49 -28.96
C MET A 418 -22.86 -14.86 -27.87
N GLY A 419 -23.76 -13.93 -27.53
CA GLY A 419 -24.80 -14.16 -26.55
C GLY A 419 -25.72 -15.33 -26.92
N MET A 420 -26.09 -15.42 -28.20
CA MET A 420 -26.95 -16.49 -28.70
C MET A 420 -26.29 -17.87 -28.59
N THR A 421 -25.00 -17.98 -28.94
CA THR A 421 -24.27 -19.25 -28.79
C THR A 421 -24.21 -19.70 -27.34
N LYS A 422 -23.95 -18.78 -26.39
CA LYS A 422 -23.97 -19.11 -24.95
C LYS A 422 -25.36 -19.55 -24.50
N ARG A 423 -26.42 -18.87 -24.94
CA ARG A 423 -27.80 -19.26 -24.61
C ARG A 423 -28.14 -20.66 -25.10
N ILE A 424 -27.71 -21.04 -26.30
CA ILE A 424 -27.92 -22.39 -26.84
C ILE A 424 -27.17 -23.43 -25.99
N SER A 425 -25.92 -23.13 -25.59
CA SER A 425 -25.14 -24.01 -24.72
C SER A 425 -25.79 -24.21 -23.34
N GLU A 426 -26.40 -23.17 -22.76
CA GLU A 426 -27.16 -23.30 -21.51
C GLU A 426 -28.35 -24.25 -21.68
N ILE A 427 -29.13 -24.08 -22.75
CA ILE A 427 -30.28 -24.94 -23.06
C ILE A 427 -29.82 -26.40 -23.20
N TRP A 428 -28.67 -26.63 -23.84
CA TRP A 428 -28.10 -27.97 -23.95
C TRP A 428 -27.76 -28.58 -22.59
N CYS A 429 -27.05 -27.85 -21.73
CA CYS A 429 -26.71 -28.31 -20.38
C CYS A 429 -27.96 -28.59 -19.54
N GLN A 430 -28.97 -27.72 -19.58
CA GLN A 430 -30.24 -27.94 -18.88
C GLN A 430 -30.99 -29.19 -19.37
N ASN A 431 -31.01 -29.43 -20.69
CA ASN A 431 -31.63 -30.63 -21.24
C ASN A 431 -30.85 -31.89 -20.88
N THR A 432 -29.51 -31.84 -20.90
CA THR A 432 -28.65 -32.97 -20.50
C THR A 432 -28.88 -33.32 -19.02
N ASN A 433 -28.97 -32.32 -18.13
CA ASN A 433 -29.27 -32.52 -16.70
C ASN A 433 -30.51 -33.38 -16.46
N SER A 434 -31.57 -33.18 -17.25
CA SER A 434 -32.83 -33.92 -17.07
C SER A 434 -32.74 -35.42 -17.39
N ARG A 435 -31.60 -35.89 -17.91
CA ARG A 435 -31.38 -37.25 -18.43
C ARG A 435 -30.06 -37.86 -17.98
N SER A 436 -29.30 -37.16 -17.15
CA SER A 436 -27.96 -37.52 -16.72
C SER A 436 -27.92 -37.59 -15.20
N ASP A 437 -27.06 -38.45 -14.66
CA ASP A 437 -26.74 -38.46 -13.23
C ASP A 437 -25.72 -37.36 -12.88
N THR A 438 -25.09 -36.72 -13.88
CA THR A 438 -24.23 -35.55 -13.69
C THR A 438 -25.08 -34.31 -13.44
N ASN A 439 -24.80 -33.58 -12.36
CA ASN A 439 -25.45 -32.30 -12.09
C ASN A 439 -24.86 -31.20 -12.98
N PHE A 440 -25.66 -30.66 -13.91
CA PHE A 440 -25.26 -29.52 -14.74
C PHE A 440 -25.75 -28.22 -14.13
N VAL A 441 -24.82 -27.37 -13.73
CA VAL A 441 -25.08 -26.07 -13.12
C VAL A 441 -24.60 -24.98 -14.08
N THR A 442 -25.38 -23.94 -14.29
CA THR A 442 -24.96 -22.77 -15.07
C THR A 442 -24.82 -21.55 -14.17
N VAL A 443 -23.77 -20.75 -14.37
CA VAL A 443 -23.55 -19.51 -13.63
C VAL A 443 -23.45 -18.33 -14.59
N ARG A 444 -24.35 -17.36 -14.47
CA ARG A 444 -24.36 -16.11 -15.23
C ARG A 444 -23.82 -14.96 -14.40
N PHE A 445 -22.95 -14.17 -15.01
CA PHE A 445 -22.47 -12.91 -14.45
C PHE A 445 -22.21 -11.88 -15.55
N GLY A 446 -22.07 -10.63 -15.13
CA GLY A 446 -21.80 -9.49 -16.00
C GLY A 446 -20.34 -9.37 -16.41
N ASN A 447 -19.86 -8.13 -16.52
CA ASN A 447 -18.46 -7.90 -16.89
C ASN A 447 -17.53 -8.15 -15.71
N VAL A 448 -16.33 -8.59 -16.04
CA VAL A 448 -15.27 -8.83 -15.06
C VAL A 448 -14.09 -7.91 -15.36
N LEU A 449 -13.67 -7.17 -14.34
CA LEU A 449 -12.55 -6.22 -14.42
C LEU A 449 -11.26 -6.90 -14.85
N ASN A 450 -10.42 -6.17 -15.60
CA ASN A 450 -9.10 -6.63 -16.05
C ASN A 450 -9.10 -7.98 -16.82
N SER A 451 -10.25 -8.43 -17.33
CA SER A 451 -10.28 -9.63 -18.16
C SER A 451 -9.68 -9.38 -19.54
N ALA A 452 -9.10 -10.41 -20.16
CA ALA A 452 -8.40 -10.31 -21.44
C ALA A 452 -9.30 -9.72 -22.54
N GLY A 453 -8.81 -8.73 -23.28
CA GLY A 453 -9.58 -8.06 -24.34
C GLY A 453 -10.80 -7.29 -23.84
N SER A 454 -10.82 -6.86 -22.57
CA SER A 454 -11.88 -5.99 -22.03
C SER A 454 -11.50 -4.50 -22.12
N VAL A 455 -12.45 -3.63 -21.77
CA VAL A 455 -12.34 -2.18 -21.91
C VAL A 455 -11.22 -1.57 -21.06
N VAL A 456 -11.00 -2.08 -19.84
CA VAL A 456 -9.99 -1.53 -18.92
C VAL A 456 -8.56 -1.74 -19.44
N PRO A 457 -8.13 -2.95 -19.85
CA PRO A 457 -6.85 -3.13 -20.54
C PRO A 457 -6.69 -2.25 -21.79
N LEU A 458 -7.78 -2.06 -22.56
CA LEU A 458 -7.75 -1.19 -23.74
C LEU A 458 -7.49 0.27 -23.36
N PHE A 459 -8.16 0.79 -22.32
CA PHE A 459 -7.93 2.15 -21.82
C PHE A 459 -6.49 2.34 -21.36
N ARG A 460 -5.97 1.39 -20.58
CA ARG A 460 -4.57 1.41 -20.15
C ARG A 460 -3.62 1.45 -21.34
N GLN A 461 -3.82 0.60 -22.34
CA GLN A 461 -3.01 0.58 -23.56
C GLN A 461 -3.11 1.90 -24.34
N GLN A 462 -4.29 2.50 -24.44
CA GLN A 462 -4.49 3.80 -25.10
C GLN A 462 -3.71 4.91 -24.39
N ILE A 463 -3.81 4.97 -23.06
CA ILE A 463 -3.09 5.94 -22.23
C ILE A 463 -1.57 5.74 -22.36
N GLU A 464 -1.08 4.49 -22.26
CA GLU A 464 0.35 4.16 -22.41
C GLU A 464 0.88 4.52 -23.81
N SER A 465 0.03 4.42 -24.83
CA SER A 465 0.37 4.85 -26.20
C SER A 465 0.28 6.36 -26.44
N GLY A 466 -0.14 7.14 -25.43
CA GLY A 466 -0.36 8.58 -25.53
C GLY A 466 -1.59 8.99 -26.36
N GLY A 467 -2.48 8.04 -26.65
CA GLY A 467 -3.71 8.26 -27.41
C GLY A 467 -4.91 8.60 -26.49
N PRO A 468 -5.99 9.18 -27.05
CA PRO A 468 -7.21 9.42 -26.29
C PRO A 468 -7.90 8.10 -25.92
N VAL A 469 -8.53 8.07 -24.74
CA VAL A 469 -9.37 6.95 -24.31
C VAL A 469 -10.67 6.93 -25.11
N THR A 470 -11.02 5.79 -25.70
CA THR A 470 -12.20 5.68 -26.57
C THR A 470 -13.39 5.04 -25.86
N VAL A 471 -14.44 5.82 -25.59
CA VAL A 471 -15.70 5.32 -25.04
C VAL A 471 -16.71 5.13 -26.17
N THR A 472 -17.40 3.99 -26.21
CA THR A 472 -18.35 3.66 -27.28
C THR A 472 -19.56 4.59 -27.34
N HIS A 473 -20.12 4.95 -26.19
CA HIS A 473 -21.21 5.92 -26.05
C HIS A 473 -21.22 6.46 -24.61
N PRO A 474 -21.48 7.77 -24.39
CA PRO A 474 -21.38 8.40 -23.07
C PRO A 474 -22.29 7.75 -22.01
N GLU A 475 -23.48 7.32 -22.41
CA GLU A 475 -24.49 6.74 -21.51
C GLU A 475 -24.39 5.22 -21.34
N VAL A 476 -23.33 4.57 -21.86
CA VAL A 476 -23.21 3.11 -21.71
C VAL A 476 -22.83 2.74 -20.29
N GLU A 477 -23.75 2.01 -19.65
CA GLU A 477 -23.54 1.44 -18.32
C GLU A 477 -23.22 -0.06 -18.39
N ARG A 478 -22.37 -0.54 -17.49
CA ARG A 478 -22.03 -1.96 -17.34
C ARG A 478 -21.92 -2.34 -15.88
N TYR A 479 -22.33 -3.57 -15.58
CA TYR A 479 -22.13 -4.22 -14.30
C TYR A 479 -20.74 -4.82 -14.21
N PHE A 480 -20.01 -4.57 -13.12
CA PHE A 480 -18.64 -5.03 -12.95
C PHE A 480 -18.45 -5.80 -11.64
N MET A 481 -17.59 -6.82 -11.71
CA MET A 481 -17.11 -7.61 -10.59
C MET A 481 -15.61 -7.88 -10.75
N THR A 482 -14.90 -8.17 -9.67
CA THR A 482 -13.50 -8.63 -9.78
C THR A 482 -13.43 -10.09 -10.27
N ILE A 483 -12.30 -10.48 -10.87
CA ILE A 483 -12.11 -11.87 -11.34
C ILE A 483 -12.14 -12.85 -10.16
N SER A 484 -11.50 -12.49 -9.04
CA SER A 484 -11.46 -13.32 -7.83
C SER A 484 -12.87 -13.60 -7.30
N GLU A 485 -13.70 -12.56 -7.15
CA GLU A 485 -15.07 -12.72 -6.65
C GLU A 485 -15.94 -13.55 -7.60
N ALA A 486 -15.83 -13.32 -8.91
CA ALA A 486 -16.59 -14.09 -9.90
C ALA A 486 -16.24 -15.58 -9.81
N SER A 487 -14.94 -15.91 -9.77
CA SER A 487 -14.48 -17.30 -9.65
C SER A 487 -14.91 -17.96 -8.34
N GLN A 488 -14.88 -17.22 -7.23
CA GLN A 488 -15.34 -17.73 -5.94
C GLN A 488 -16.84 -18.06 -5.93
N LEU A 489 -17.67 -17.20 -6.50
CA LEU A 489 -19.11 -17.43 -6.63
C LEU A 489 -19.43 -18.57 -7.60
N ILE A 490 -18.64 -18.74 -8.67
CA ILE A 490 -18.74 -19.89 -9.58
C ILE A 490 -18.43 -21.19 -8.83
N MET A 491 -17.38 -21.21 -8.00
CA MET A 491 -17.03 -22.38 -7.18
C MET A 491 -18.14 -22.70 -6.17
N GLN A 492 -18.68 -21.68 -5.51
CA GLN A 492 -19.78 -21.85 -4.57
C GLN A 492 -21.03 -22.42 -5.25
N ALA A 493 -21.42 -21.90 -6.42
CA ALA A 493 -22.54 -22.42 -7.19
C ALA A 493 -22.31 -23.89 -7.62
N GLY A 494 -21.06 -24.26 -7.93
CA GLY A 494 -20.68 -25.63 -8.25
C GLY A 494 -20.85 -26.60 -7.09
N VAL A 495 -20.62 -26.17 -5.85
CA VAL A 495 -20.77 -27.03 -4.67
C VAL A 495 -22.21 -27.06 -4.15
N LEU A 496 -22.97 -25.97 -4.30
CA LEU A 496 -24.36 -25.88 -3.84
C LEU A 496 -25.38 -26.42 -4.83
N GLY A 497 -25.05 -26.46 -6.12
CA GLY A 497 -25.99 -26.86 -7.17
C GLY A 497 -26.36 -28.34 -7.09
N SER A 498 -27.66 -28.60 -7.27
CA SER A 498 -28.25 -29.94 -7.34
C SER A 498 -28.58 -30.40 -8.76
N GLY A 499 -28.29 -29.56 -9.76
CA GLY A 499 -28.48 -29.84 -11.18
C GLY A 499 -29.67 -29.09 -11.79
N GLY A 500 -29.46 -28.51 -12.96
CA GLY A 500 -30.49 -27.83 -13.77
C GLY A 500 -30.65 -26.34 -13.45
N GLU A 501 -30.02 -25.85 -12.38
CA GLU A 501 -30.11 -24.45 -11.97
C GLU A 501 -29.31 -23.53 -12.91
N ILE A 502 -29.82 -22.31 -13.07
CA ILE A 502 -29.08 -21.17 -13.62
C ILE A 502 -28.94 -20.14 -12.50
N TYR A 503 -27.77 -20.08 -11.89
CA TYR A 503 -27.42 -19.04 -10.94
C TYR A 503 -27.17 -17.72 -11.68
N VAL A 504 -27.67 -16.63 -11.11
CA VAL A 504 -27.39 -15.26 -11.56
C VAL A 504 -26.73 -14.54 -10.40
N LEU A 505 -25.50 -14.07 -10.61
CA LEU A 505 -24.77 -13.37 -9.56
C LEU A 505 -25.29 -11.93 -9.42
N ASP A 506 -25.47 -11.48 -8.18
CA ASP A 506 -25.73 -10.08 -7.90
C ASP A 506 -24.46 -9.26 -8.18
N MET A 507 -24.57 -8.37 -9.17
CA MET A 507 -23.46 -7.55 -9.64
C MET A 507 -23.41 -6.16 -8.98
N GLY A 508 -24.38 -5.82 -8.11
CA GLY A 508 -24.49 -4.49 -7.51
C GLY A 508 -24.96 -3.42 -8.49
N GLU A 509 -24.60 -2.16 -8.23
CA GLU A 509 -24.96 -1.02 -9.07
C GLU A 509 -24.12 -0.98 -10.36
N PRO A 510 -24.73 -0.66 -11.52
CA PRO A 510 -23.98 -0.50 -12.76
C PRO A 510 -23.14 0.78 -12.73
N MET A 511 -22.07 0.81 -13.53
CA MET A 511 -21.21 1.98 -13.69
C MET A 511 -21.18 2.47 -15.14
N LEU A 512 -21.16 3.79 -15.32
CA LEU A 512 -20.93 4.41 -16.61
C LEU A 512 -19.51 4.11 -17.09
N VAL A 513 -19.39 3.60 -18.32
CA VAL A 513 -18.08 3.34 -18.94
C VAL A 513 -17.32 4.66 -19.19
N GLN A 514 -18.03 5.77 -19.36
CA GLN A 514 -17.41 7.10 -19.46
C GLN A 514 -16.78 7.55 -18.14
N TYR A 515 -17.36 7.21 -16.99
CA TYR A 515 -16.77 7.52 -15.70
C TYR A 515 -15.50 6.70 -15.43
N LEU A 516 -15.44 5.49 -15.98
CA LEU A 516 -14.31 4.59 -15.88
C LEU A 516 -13.12 4.98 -16.79
N ALA A 517 -13.39 5.72 -17.86
CA ALA A 517 -12.43 6.16 -18.88
C ALA A 517 -11.70 7.41 -18.43
#